data_AF-A0A1K1QQA2-F1
#
_entry.id   AF-A0A1K1QQA2-F1
#
_cell.length_a   1.000
_cell.length_b   1.000
_cell.length_c   1.000
_cell.angle_alpha   90.00
_cell.angle_beta   90.00
_cell.angle_gamma   90.00
#
_symmetry.space_group_name_H-M   'P 1'
#
loop_
_entity.id
_entity.type
_entity.pdbx_description
1 polymer ?
#
loop_
_entity_poly.entity_id
_entity_poly.type
_entity_poly.pdbx_seq_one_letter_code
_entity_poly.pdbx_strand_id
1 'polypeptide(L)'
;MSSCAILDQALVGQGYPKAEPLVANPKQGCRTTKPASGDTPGVDVGLSLNPGRGYKENVGNPNQASEGNVNGRPAVLEREPENSPGQCDVWLEVKPNSRAFVLLASGSDTARACQMVQEIAAKVEPLLPKN
;
A
#
# COMPACT_ATOMS: atom_id res chain seq x y z
N MET A 1 -0.47 -11.10 12.58
CA MET A 1 0.20 -9.80 12.84
C MET A 1 -0.80 -8.68 12.60
N SER A 2 -0.64 -7.51 13.24
CA SER A 2 -1.43 -6.31 12.92
C SER A 2 -0.92 -5.64 11.64
N SER A 3 -1.73 -4.77 11.03
CA SER A 3 -1.30 -3.96 9.88
C SER A 3 -0.05 -3.13 10.19
N CYS A 4 0.05 -2.54 11.39
CA CYS A 4 1.24 -1.78 11.79
C CYS A 4 2.49 -2.65 11.90
N ALA A 5 2.39 -3.83 12.50
CA ALA A 5 3.54 -4.73 12.63
C ALA A 5 4.05 -5.19 11.25
N ILE A 6 3.15 -5.46 10.31
CA ILE A 6 3.50 -5.81 8.93
C ILE A 6 4.18 -4.63 8.24
N LEU A 7 3.61 -3.42 8.37
CA LEU A 7 4.15 -2.23 7.73
C LEU A 7 5.54 -1.87 8.28
N ASP A 8 5.72 -1.90 9.60
CA ASP A 8 7.02 -1.69 10.25
C ASP A 8 8.06 -2.69 9.74
N GLN A 9 7.69 -3.97 9.68
CA GLN A 9 8.59 -5.03 9.21
C GLN A 9 8.95 -4.87 7.72
N ALA A 10 8.00 -4.49 6.87
CA ALA A 10 8.25 -4.24 5.46
C ALA A 10 9.15 -3.01 5.22
N LEU A 11 9.15 -2.04 6.15
CA LEU A 11 9.88 -0.77 6.04
C LEU A 11 11.20 -0.72 6.81
N VAL A 12 11.63 -1.83 7.41
CA VAL A 12 12.92 -1.92 8.14
C VAL A 12 14.07 -1.38 7.27
N GLY A 13 14.85 -0.47 7.86
CA GLY A 13 16.02 0.13 7.22
C GLY A 13 15.73 1.24 6.21
N GLN A 14 14.47 1.60 5.95
CA GLN A 14 14.10 2.61 4.94
C GLN A 14 13.96 4.03 5.51
N GLY A 15 14.15 4.19 6.83
CA GLY A 15 14.11 5.48 7.52
C GLY A 15 12.71 6.00 7.82
N TYR A 16 11.70 5.12 7.84
CA TYR A 16 10.37 5.45 8.32
C TYR A 16 10.32 5.40 9.85
N PRO A 17 9.57 6.31 10.50
CA PRO A 17 9.23 6.13 11.91
C PRO A 17 8.28 4.94 12.07
N LYS A 18 8.07 4.53 13.33
CA LYS A 18 7.11 3.49 13.68
C LYS A 18 5.72 3.84 13.15
N ALA A 19 5.03 2.87 12.56
CA ALA A 19 3.71 3.05 12.01
C ALA A 19 2.65 3.18 13.12
N GLU A 20 1.64 3.99 12.83
CA GLU A 20 0.52 4.30 13.71
C GLU A 20 -0.82 3.91 13.08
N PRO A 21 -1.81 3.43 13.86
CA PRO A 21 -3.13 3.11 13.34
C PRO A 21 -3.76 4.28 12.57
N LEU A 22 -4.47 3.98 11.48
CA LEU A 22 -5.25 5.00 10.76
C LEU A 22 -6.38 5.53 11.66
N VAL A 23 -6.60 6.85 11.66
CA VAL A 23 -7.71 7.47 12.40
C VAL A 23 -9.07 6.93 11.93
N ALA A 24 -9.25 6.77 10.61
CA ALA A 24 -10.51 6.33 10.02
C ALA A 24 -10.82 4.84 10.25
N ASN A 25 -9.79 4.00 10.44
CA ASN A 25 -9.97 2.56 10.63
C ASN A 25 -8.80 1.94 11.42
N PRO A 26 -8.70 2.23 12.74
CA PRO A 26 -7.52 1.89 13.53
C PRO A 26 -7.33 0.39 13.77
N LYS A 27 -8.36 -0.43 13.52
CA LYS A 27 -8.29 -1.88 13.70
C LYS A 27 -7.67 -2.61 12.50
N GLN A 28 -7.78 -2.03 11.32
CA GLN A 28 -7.43 -2.69 10.06
C GLN A 28 -6.36 -1.93 9.28
N GLY A 29 -6.20 -0.64 9.53
CA GLY A 29 -5.31 0.24 8.79
C GLY A 29 -4.18 0.79 9.65
N CYS A 30 -3.01 0.95 9.03
CA CYS A 30 -1.87 1.61 9.63
C CYS A 30 -1.20 2.53 8.62
N ARG A 31 -0.48 3.55 9.09
CA ARG A 31 0.33 4.42 8.26
C ARG A 31 1.64 4.79 8.91
N THR A 32 2.61 5.18 8.09
CA THR A 32 3.80 5.90 8.53
C THR A 32 4.17 6.95 7.49
N THR A 33 4.79 8.03 7.96
CA THR A 33 5.19 9.16 7.10
C THR A 33 6.67 9.39 7.28
N LYS A 34 7.42 9.25 6.19
CA LYS A 34 8.80 9.74 6.15
C LYS A 34 8.75 11.24 5.84
N PRO A 35 9.26 12.11 6.73
CA PRO A 35 9.18 13.55 6.53
C PRO A 35 9.99 13.98 5.30
N ALA A 36 9.56 15.08 4.68
CA ALA A 36 10.32 15.72 3.62
C ALA A 36 11.70 16.18 4.14
N SER A 37 12.70 16.21 3.27
CA SER A 37 14.05 16.68 3.59
C SER A 37 14.65 17.43 2.41
N GLY A 38 14.85 18.74 2.58
CA GLY A 38 15.24 19.62 1.48
C GLY A 38 14.27 19.51 0.31
N ASP A 39 14.80 19.22 -0.88
CA ASP A 39 14.01 19.03 -2.10
C ASP A 39 13.40 17.62 -2.24
N THR A 40 13.63 16.72 -1.28
CA THR A 40 13.03 15.38 -1.28
C THR A 40 11.63 15.44 -0.67
N PRO A 41 10.56 15.11 -1.44
CA PRO A 41 9.21 15.10 -0.91
C PRO A 41 9.05 14.11 0.25
N GLY A 42 8.08 14.38 1.13
CA GLY A 42 7.64 13.39 2.11
C GLY A 42 7.06 12.16 1.42
N VAL A 43 7.07 11.03 2.14
CA VAL A 43 6.48 9.78 1.64
C VAL A 43 5.55 9.24 2.71
N ASP A 44 4.27 9.19 2.37
CA ASP A 44 3.23 8.56 3.16
C ASP A 44 3.01 7.14 2.65
N VAL A 45 3.03 6.17 3.56
CA VAL A 45 2.71 4.77 3.25
C VAL A 45 1.61 4.30 4.17
N GLY A 46 0.55 3.76 3.58
CA GLY A 46 -0.56 3.13 4.28
C GLY A 46 -0.65 1.64 3.97
N LEU A 47 -1.01 0.84 4.97
CA LEU A 47 -1.39 -0.56 4.81
C LEU A 47 -2.74 -0.81 5.47
N SER A 48 -3.72 -1.31 4.73
CA SER A 48 -4.98 -1.81 5.28
C SER A 48 -5.20 -3.29 4.99
N LEU A 49 -5.70 -4.03 5.99
CA LEU A 49 -6.12 -5.41 5.87
C LEU A 49 -7.64 -5.49 5.94
N ASN A 50 -8.29 -5.81 4.83
CA ASN A 50 -9.75 -5.80 4.74
C ASN A 50 -10.28 -7.23 4.54
N PRO A 51 -10.69 -7.92 5.62
CA PRO A 51 -11.48 -9.13 5.48
C PRO A 51 -12.88 -8.78 4.94
N GLY A 52 -13.44 -9.64 4.09
CA GLY A 52 -14.77 -9.47 3.50
C GLY A 52 -14.80 -8.64 2.20
N ARG A 53 -13.64 -8.38 1.58
CA ARG A 53 -13.53 -7.63 0.34
C ARG A 53 -12.46 -8.21 -0.57
N GLY A 54 -12.84 -8.55 -1.80
CA GLY A 54 -11.94 -8.99 -2.86
C GLY A 54 -11.02 -7.87 -3.35
N TYR A 55 -9.83 -8.25 -3.86
CA TYR A 55 -8.81 -7.29 -4.28
C TYR A 55 -9.21 -6.43 -5.49
N LYS A 56 -10.15 -6.89 -6.33
CA LYS A 56 -10.69 -6.14 -7.48
C LYS A 56 -11.90 -5.27 -7.16
N GLU A 57 -12.46 -5.35 -5.96
CA GLU A 57 -13.64 -4.58 -5.59
C GLU A 57 -13.27 -3.14 -5.21
N ASN A 58 -14.07 -2.14 -5.60
CA ASN A 58 -13.86 -0.74 -5.19
C ASN A 58 -12.43 -0.21 -5.46
N VAL A 59 -11.86 -0.56 -6.62
CA VAL A 59 -10.70 0.14 -7.20
C VAL A 59 -11.13 1.58 -7.48
N GLY A 60 -10.39 2.58 -6.97
CA GLY A 60 -10.82 3.98 -6.95
C GLY A 60 -10.88 4.63 -8.35
N ASN A 61 -9.85 4.34 -9.15
CA ASN A 61 -9.61 4.81 -10.51
C ASN A 61 -9.40 3.60 -11.44
N PRO A 62 -10.48 2.88 -11.80
CA PRO A 62 -10.40 1.67 -12.61
C PRO A 62 -9.82 1.90 -14.01
N ASN A 63 -9.88 3.12 -14.53
CA ASN A 63 -9.30 3.47 -15.84
C ASN A 63 -7.77 3.55 -15.82
N GLN A 64 -7.18 3.66 -14.63
CA GLN A 64 -5.74 3.70 -14.38
C GLN A 64 -5.24 2.48 -13.60
N ALA A 65 -6.07 1.44 -13.54
CA ALA A 65 -5.77 0.19 -12.88
C ALA A 65 -5.23 -0.85 -13.87
N SER A 66 -4.30 -1.67 -13.40
CA SER A 66 -3.72 -2.77 -14.16
C SER A 66 -3.65 -4.03 -13.29
N GLU A 67 -4.05 -5.16 -13.86
CA GLU A 67 -3.97 -6.45 -13.19
C GLU A 67 -2.56 -7.06 -13.32
N GLY A 68 -2.15 -7.81 -12.32
CA GLY A 68 -0.87 -8.51 -12.32
C GLY A 68 -0.71 -9.40 -11.09
N ASN A 69 0.53 -9.52 -10.62
CA ASN A 69 0.83 -10.22 -9.38
C ASN A 69 2.02 -9.59 -8.66
N VAL A 70 2.09 -9.80 -7.34
CA VAL A 70 3.25 -9.50 -6.51
C VAL A 70 3.74 -10.81 -5.93
N ASN A 71 4.97 -11.23 -6.23
CA ASN A 71 5.51 -12.54 -5.83
C ASN A 71 4.57 -13.73 -6.13
N GLY A 72 3.83 -13.70 -7.24
CA GLY A 72 2.85 -14.73 -7.59
C GLY A 72 1.47 -14.59 -6.94
N ARG A 73 1.28 -13.66 -5.99
CA ARG A 73 -0.02 -13.32 -5.41
C ARG A 73 -0.81 -12.40 -6.35
N PRO A 74 -2.05 -12.73 -6.74
CA PRO A 74 -2.87 -11.86 -7.60
C PRO A 74 -2.99 -10.45 -7.02
N ALA A 75 -2.82 -9.46 -7.89
CA ALA A 75 -2.83 -8.06 -7.48
C ALA A 75 -3.40 -7.12 -8.55
N VAL A 76 -3.83 -5.94 -8.11
CA VAL A 76 -4.17 -4.78 -8.94
C VAL A 76 -3.24 -3.64 -8.53
N LEU A 77 -2.55 -3.05 -9.50
CA LEU A 77 -1.81 -1.79 -9.34
C LEU A 77 -2.68 -0.65 -9.87
N GLU A 78 -2.88 0.39 -9.08
CA GLU A 78 -3.74 1.52 -9.41
C GLU A 78 -2.96 2.83 -9.33
N ARG A 79 -2.96 3.59 -10.42
CA ARG A 79 -2.36 4.94 -10.44
C ARG A 79 -3.41 5.95 -10.05
N GLU A 80 -3.02 6.94 -9.23
CA GLU A 80 -3.85 8.10 -8.90
C GLU A 80 -5.27 7.71 -8.44
N PRO A 81 -5.40 6.90 -7.36
CA PRO A 81 -6.68 6.36 -6.90
C PRO A 81 -7.71 7.44 -6.57
N GLU A 82 -7.26 8.61 -6.11
CA GLU A 82 -8.11 9.78 -5.82
C GLU A 82 -8.12 10.80 -6.97
N ASN A 83 -7.76 10.39 -8.20
CA ASN A 83 -7.56 11.27 -9.36
C ASN A 83 -6.57 12.41 -9.07
N SER A 84 -5.55 12.13 -8.25
CA SER A 84 -4.50 13.08 -7.87
C SER A 84 -3.11 12.51 -8.18
N PRO A 85 -2.22 13.30 -8.83
CA PRO A 85 -0.84 12.90 -9.06
C PRO A 85 -0.07 12.59 -7.77
N GLY A 86 1.02 11.83 -7.90
CA GLY A 86 1.91 11.47 -6.80
C GLY A 86 1.40 10.33 -5.92
N GLN A 87 0.36 9.62 -6.35
CA GLN A 87 -0.24 8.50 -5.62
C GLN A 87 -0.21 7.22 -6.45
N CYS A 88 0.00 6.10 -5.77
CA CYS A 88 -0.19 4.79 -6.37
C CYS A 88 -0.48 3.77 -5.28
N ASP A 89 -1.30 2.78 -5.59
CA ASP A 89 -1.61 1.70 -4.67
C ASP A 89 -1.51 0.32 -5.30
N VAL A 90 -1.44 -0.69 -4.43
CA VAL A 90 -1.48 -2.10 -4.78
C VAL A 90 -2.51 -2.79 -3.89
N TRP A 91 -3.49 -3.42 -4.54
CA TRP A 91 -4.43 -4.34 -3.91
C TRP A 91 -3.94 -5.78 -4.10
N LEU A 92 -3.68 -6.50 -3.01
CA LEU A 92 -3.28 -7.91 -3.05
C LEU A 92 -4.40 -8.83 -2.55
N GLU A 93 -4.63 -9.94 -3.24
CA GLU A 93 -5.48 -11.01 -2.71
C GLU A 93 -4.84 -11.69 -1.50
N VAL A 94 -5.51 -11.75 -0.35
CA VAL A 94 -5.01 -12.46 0.84
C VAL A 94 -5.59 -13.87 0.97
N LYS A 95 -6.85 -14.02 0.55
CA LYS A 95 -7.64 -15.25 0.41
C LYS A 95 -8.95 -14.85 -0.29
N PRO A 96 -9.82 -15.78 -0.71
CA PRO A 96 -11.11 -15.39 -1.27
C PRO A 96 -11.86 -14.40 -0.37
N ASN A 97 -12.32 -13.29 -0.96
CA ASN A 97 -12.98 -12.18 -0.26
C ASN A 97 -12.15 -11.54 0.87
N SER A 98 -10.83 -11.45 0.72
CA SER A 98 -9.96 -10.74 1.65
C SER A 98 -8.81 -10.10 0.90
N ARG A 99 -8.44 -8.87 1.25
CA ARG A 99 -7.35 -8.15 0.60
C ARG A 99 -6.41 -7.44 1.57
N ALA A 100 -5.20 -7.21 1.10
CA ALA A 100 -4.30 -6.20 1.62
C ALA A 100 -4.27 -5.04 0.63
N PHE A 101 -4.20 -3.82 1.15
CA PHE A 101 -4.14 -2.59 0.39
C PHE A 101 -2.93 -1.79 0.83
N VAL A 102 -1.98 -1.57 -0.08
CA VAL A 102 -0.81 -0.74 0.16
C VAL A 102 -0.97 0.53 -0.65
N LEU A 103 -1.06 1.68 -0.01
CA LEU A 103 -1.12 2.99 -0.66
C LEU A 103 0.17 3.75 -0.38
N LEU A 104 0.69 4.42 -1.41
CA LEU A 104 1.79 5.36 -1.28
C LEU A 104 1.40 6.71 -1.87
N ALA A 105 1.73 7.77 -1.16
CA ALA A 105 1.67 9.14 -1.67
C ALA A 105 3.03 9.83 -1.48
N SER A 106 3.52 10.49 -2.53
CA SER A 106 4.75 11.28 -2.50
C SER A 106 4.80 12.31 -3.62
N GLY A 107 4.88 13.59 -3.26
CA GLY A 107 5.02 14.69 -4.22
C GLY A 107 3.96 14.64 -5.32
N SER A 108 4.38 14.80 -6.58
CA SER A 108 3.51 14.76 -7.77
C SER A 108 3.91 13.71 -8.81
N ASP A 109 4.96 12.92 -8.54
CA ASP A 109 5.46 11.90 -9.47
C ASP A 109 4.78 10.54 -9.24
N THR A 110 3.67 10.32 -9.95
CA THR A 110 2.91 9.07 -9.93
C THR A 110 3.75 7.87 -10.35
N ALA A 111 4.67 8.02 -11.32
CA ALA A 111 5.48 6.89 -11.79
C ALA A 111 6.45 6.43 -10.70
N ARG A 112 7.11 7.38 -10.03
CA ARG A 112 7.95 7.10 -8.87
C ARG A 112 7.14 6.49 -7.73
N ALA A 113 5.95 7.02 -7.45
CA ALA A 113 5.07 6.46 -6.43
C ALA A 113 4.71 4.99 -6.71
N CYS A 114 4.40 4.66 -7.97
CA CYS A 114 4.10 3.29 -8.38
C CYS A 114 5.29 2.34 -8.26
N GLN A 115 6.50 2.79 -8.56
CA GLN A 115 7.69 1.98 -8.35
C GLN A 115 7.86 1.66 -6.85
N MET A 116 7.79 2.69 -6.00
CA MET A 116 8.00 2.54 -4.57
C MET A 116 6.93 1.66 -3.91
N VAL A 117 5.64 1.83 -4.27
CA VAL A 117 4.57 1.01 -3.68
C VAL A 117 4.69 -0.46 -4.09
N GLN A 118 5.16 -0.75 -5.31
CA GLN A 118 5.41 -2.14 -5.73
C GLN A 118 6.56 -2.77 -4.93
N GLU A 119 7.66 -2.03 -4.71
CA GLU A 119 8.77 -2.49 -3.87
C GLU A 119 8.32 -2.76 -2.43
N ILE A 120 7.45 -1.92 -1.87
CA ILE A 120 6.87 -2.12 -0.55
C ILE A 120 5.90 -3.31 -0.55
N ALA A 121 5.02 -3.42 -1.54
CA ALA A 121 4.08 -4.52 -1.68
C ALA A 121 4.81 -5.87 -1.75
N ALA A 122 5.93 -5.94 -2.48
CA ALA A 122 6.77 -7.13 -2.55
C ALA A 122 7.37 -7.56 -1.19
N LYS A 123 7.57 -6.61 -0.26
CA LYS A 123 8.01 -6.88 1.12
C LYS A 123 6.84 -7.18 2.07
N VAL A 124 5.67 -6.60 1.81
CA VAL A 124 4.43 -6.89 2.55
C VAL A 124 3.92 -8.29 2.25
N GLU A 125 3.93 -8.70 0.98
CA GLU A 125 3.40 -9.98 0.51
C GLU A 125 3.79 -11.20 1.36
N PRO A 126 5.09 -11.47 1.63
CA PRO A 126 5.50 -12.65 2.39
C PRO A 126 5.09 -12.61 3.87
N LEU A 127 4.64 -11.46 4.37
CA LEU A 127 4.17 -11.27 5.74
C LEU A 127 2.66 -11.49 5.88
N LEU A 128 1.94 -11.60 4.75
CA LEU A 128 0.52 -11.91 4.72
C LEU A 128 0.31 -13.42 4.96
N PRO A 129 -0.89 -13.83 5.42
CA PRO A 129 -1.27 -15.23 5.42
C PRO A 129 -1.06 -15.87 4.04
N LYS A 130 -0.66 -17.13 4.04
CA LYS A 130 -0.61 -17.91 2.80
C LYS A 130 -2.03 -18.15 2.30
N ASN A 131 -2.20 -18.10 0.97
CA ASN A 131 -3.43 -18.50 0.29
C ASN A 131 -3.71 -19.99 0.51
#